data_AF-A0A5J4FTQ2-F1
#
_entry.id   AF-A0A5J4FTQ2-F1
#
_cell.length_a   1.000
_cell.length_b   1.000
_cell.length_c   1.000
_cell.angle_alpha   90.00
_cell.angle_beta   90.00
_cell.angle_gamma   90.00
#
_symmetry.space_group_name_H-M   'P 1'
#
loop_
_entity.id
_entity.type
_entity.pdbx_description
1 polymer ?
#
loop_
_entity_poly.entity_id
_entity_poly.type
_entity_poly.pdbx_seq_one_letter_code
_entity_poly.pdbx_strand_id
1 'polypeptide(L)'
;MKKTLQIGNIIAFIITIYFNYASAAGVFNDTTQADMSAKYTTLFTPAGYAFSIWGLIYMLLLGFVIYQSRSLFVNVRDDKFIEQTGFWFILSCIANSAWCYLFVSDMILTSTFIIFFMLFCLLQIILRNRMELDDKPISVIAFLWWPFVIYSGWLTVACIANVTVYLVKIDWNGFGIAAEMWTLLLIGIATSINLIVTWKRNMREFALVGAWALIAIGVANTESYEIIKIVAYTCAGVLILSSSIHALKNKNTNPAKKCIEYFKGK
;
A
#
# COMPACT_ATOMS: atom_id res chain seq x y z
N MET A 1 9.33 -26.18 -8.76
CA MET A 1 9.43 -24.90 -8.02
C MET A 1 8.10 -24.17 -7.95
N LYS A 2 7.41 -23.95 -9.08
CA LYS A 2 6.09 -23.28 -9.15
C LYS A 2 5.05 -23.73 -8.10
N LYS A 3 4.74 -25.03 -8.01
CA LYS A 3 3.76 -25.56 -7.02
C LYS A 3 4.15 -25.22 -5.57
N THR A 4 5.44 -25.33 -5.24
CA THR A 4 5.99 -24.97 -3.93
C THR A 4 5.76 -23.49 -3.62
N LEU A 5 6.00 -22.60 -4.59
CA LEU A 5 5.73 -21.17 -4.43
C LEU A 5 4.23 -20.89 -4.24
N GLN A 6 3.36 -21.56 -4.99
CA GLN A 6 1.92 -21.37 -4.87
C GLN A 6 1.40 -21.76 -3.48
N ILE A 7 1.80 -22.93 -2.99
CA ILE A 7 1.44 -23.41 -1.65
C ILE A 7 2.05 -22.49 -0.59
N GLY A 8 3.31 -22.10 -0.76
CA GLY A 8 3.98 -21.15 0.13
C GLY A 8 3.25 -19.80 0.22
N ASN A 9 2.78 -19.27 -0.91
CA ASN A 9 2.01 -18.02 -0.96
C ASN A 9 0.68 -18.14 -0.20
N ILE A 10 -0.03 -19.26 -0.34
CA ILE A 10 -1.28 -19.51 0.39
C ILE A 10 -1.02 -19.51 1.90
N ILE A 11 -0.03 -20.30 2.34
CA ILE A 11 0.31 -20.43 3.77
C ILE A 11 0.77 -19.09 4.33
N ALA A 12 1.68 -18.40 3.64
CA ALA A 12 2.19 -17.10 4.06
C ALA A 12 1.07 -16.06 4.19
N PHE A 13 0.13 -16.03 3.23
CA PHE A 13 -1.01 -15.12 3.28
C PHE A 13 -1.95 -15.43 4.46
N ILE A 14 -2.26 -16.71 4.73
CA ILE A 14 -3.08 -17.11 5.89
C ILE A 14 -2.42 -16.64 7.20
N ILE A 15 -1.10 -16.83 7.33
CA ILE A 15 -0.35 -16.36 8.49
C ILE A 15 -0.41 -14.84 8.60
N THR A 16 -0.26 -14.10 7.49
CA THR A 16 -0.36 -12.64 7.47
C THR A 16 -1.73 -12.15 7.95
N ILE A 17 -2.82 -12.78 7.51
CA ILE A 17 -4.18 -12.44 7.95
C ILE A 17 -4.33 -12.66 9.46
N TYR A 18 -3.85 -13.81 9.96
CA TYR A 18 -3.85 -14.09 11.39
C TYR A 18 -3.05 -13.05 12.20
N PHE A 19 -1.82 -12.71 11.78
CA PHE A 19 -0.99 -11.73 12.48
C PHE A 19 -1.60 -10.33 12.49
N ASN A 20 -2.25 -9.92 11.41
CA ASN A 20 -2.97 -8.66 11.37
C ASN A 20 -4.13 -8.64 12.33
N TYR A 21 -4.96 -9.69 12.30
CA TYR A 21 -6.07 -9.82 13.23
C TYR A 21 -5.57 -9.81 14.68
N ALA A 22 -4.56 -10.63 15.00
CA ALA A 22 -3.97 -10.72 16.34
C ALA A 22 -3.42 -9.36 16.81
N SER A 23 -2.72 -8.63 15.94
CA SER A 23 -2.20 -7.28 16.22
C SER A 23 -3.32 -6.25 16.40
N ALA A 24 -4.37 -6.29 15.59
CA ALA A 24 -5.52 -5.39 15.70
C ALA A 24 -6.44 -5.71 16.89
N ALA A 25 -6.47 -6.96 17.35
CA ALA A 25 -7.24 -7.42 18.50
C ALA A 25 -6.47 -7.37 19.83
N GLY A 26 -5.23 -6.87 19.83
CA GLY A 26 -4.40 -6.75 21.04
C GLY A 26 -3.80 -8.05 21.56
N VAL A 27 -3.83 -9.14 20.79
CA VAL A 27 -3.43 -10.49 21.25
C VAL A 27 -1.94 -10.57 21.63
N PHE A 28 -1.07 -9.77 21.01
CA PHE A 28 0.38 -9.88 21.23
C PHE A 28 0.91 -9.16 22.47
N ASN A 29 0.38 -7.98 22.81
CA ASN A 29 0.89 -7.15 23.94
C ASN A 29 -0.21 -6.30 24.60
N ASP A 30 -1.47 -6.74 24.59
CA ASP A 30 -2.64 -6.00 25.09
C ASP A 30 -2.76 -4.58 24.51
N THR A 31 -2.19 -4.37 23.32
CA THR A 31 -2.07 -3.08 22.64
C THR A 31 -2.31 -3.29 21.15
N THR A 32 -3.05 -2.39 20.53
CA THR A 32 -3.36 -2.44 19.10
C THR A 32 -2.47 -1.49 18.28
N GLN A 33 -2.50 -1.65 16.95
CA GLN A 33 -1.85 -0.70 16.03
C GLN A 33 -2.44 0.72 16.17
N ALA A 34 -3.74 0.82 16.47
CA ALA A 34 -4.40 2.09 16.71
C ALA A 34 -3.88 2.73 18.01
N ASP A 35 -3.75 1.95 19.08
CA ASP A 35 -3.24 2.44 20.38
C ASP A 35 -1.78 2.90 20.26
N MET A 36 -0.93 2.14 19.56
CA MET A 36 0.46 2.53 19.32
C MET A 36 0.57 3.79 18.46
N SER A 37 -0.31 3.93 17.46
CA SER A 37 -0.35 5.14 16.63
C SER A 37 -0.85 6.35 17.42
N ALA A 38 -1.78 6.14 18.37
CA ALA A 38 -2.25 7.18 19.28
C ALA A 38 -1.20 7.57 20.34
N LYS A 39 -0.42 6.60 20.83
CA LYS A 39 0.69 6.81 21.78
C LYS A 39 1.73 7.78 21.22
N TYR A 40 2.09 7.63 19.95
CA TYR A 40 3.05 8.48 19.24
C TYR A 40 2.35 9.28 18.15
N THR A 41 1.30 10.01 18.51
CA THR A 41 0.52 10.80 17.56
C THR A 41 1.39 11.87 16.90
N THR A 42 1.28 11.97 15.57
CA THR A 42 1.96 12.98 14.76
C THR A 42 0.92 13.73 13.93
N LEU A 43 1.21 14.97 13.50
CA LEU A 43 0.29 15.71 12.63
C LEU A 43 0.15 15.06 11.23
N PHE A 44 1.08 14.17 10.86
CA PHE A 44 1.00 13.36 9.64
C PHE A 44 0.21 12.05 9.83
N THR A 45 -0.16 11.69 11.06
CA THR A 45 -0.93 10.47 11.33
C THR A 45 -2.35 10.63 10.75
N PRO A 46 -2.80 9.75 9.85
CA PRO A 46 -4.13 9.86 9.25
C PRO A 46 -5.22 9.50 10.27
N ALA A 47 -6.44 9.97 10.02
CA ALA A 47 -7.61 9.61 10.81
C ALA A 47 -7.83 8.08 10.84
N GLY A 48 -8.37 7.56 11.93
CA GLY A 48 -8.48 6.10 12.17
C GLY A 48 -9.19 5.32 11.08
N TYR A 49 -10.18 5.91 10.39
CA TYR A 49 -10.86 5.25 9.27
C TYR A 49 -9.94 4.94 8.10
N ALA A 50 -8.80 5.64 7.94
CA ALA A 50 -7.87 5.43 6.84
C ALA A 50 -7.34 3.99 6.81
N PHE A 51 -7.15 3.40 7.98
CA PHE A 51 -6.65 2.05 8.16
C PHE A 51 -7.64 0.98 7.68
N SER A 52 -8.91 1.32 7.40
CA SER A 52 -9.87 0.41 6.75
C SER A 52 -9.41 -0.06 5.36
N ILE A 53 -8.49 0.68 4.72
CA ILE A 53 -7.88 0.29 3.45
C ILE A 53 -7.18 -1.08 3.51
N TRP A 54 -6.73 -1.51 4.69
CA TRP A 54 -6.17 -2.86 4.87
C TRP A 54 -7.18 -3.95 4.53
N GLY A 55 -8.47 -3.74 4.81
CA GLY A 55 -9.52 -4.67 4.40
C GLY A 55 -9.60 -4.83 2.88
N LEU A 56 -9.53 -3.71 2.15
CA LEU A 56 -9.47 -3.71 0.68
C LEU A 56 -8.20 -4.40 0.16
N ILE A 57 -7.04 -4.08 0.73
CA ILE A 57 -5.76 -4.71 0.36
C ILE A 57 -5.82 -6.22 0.57
N TYR A 58 -6.30 -6.70 1.71
CA TYR A 58 -6.41 -8.13 1.99
C TYR A 58 -7.42 -8.84 1.10
N MET A 59 -8.54 -8.18 0.75
CA MET A 59 -9.49 -8.71 -0.22
C MET A 59 -8.85 -8.87 -1.61
N LEU A 60 -8.08 -7.89 -2.07
CA LEU A 60 -7.37 -7.95 -3.35
C LEU A 60 -6.27 -9.01 -3.35
N LEU A 61 -5.50 -9.12 -2.26
CA LEU A 61 -4.47 -10.14 -2.10
C LEU A 61 -5.08 -11.56 -2.04
N LEU A 62 -6.25 -11.73 -1.43
CA LEU A 62 -7.00 -12.99 -1.50
C LEU A 62 -7.37 -13.31 -2.96
N GLY A 63 -7.85 -12.31 -3.70
CA GLY A 63 -8.11 -12.44 -5.14
C GLY A 63 -6.87 -12.91 -5.92
N PHE A 64 -5.69 -12.33 -5.63
CA PHE A 64 -4.41 -12.80 -6.19
C PHE A 64 -4.09 -14.25 -5.80
N VAL A 65 -4.21 -14.60 -4.52
CA VAL A 65 -3.93 -15.96 -4.02
C VAL A 65 -4.85 -16.99 -4.67
N ILE A 66 -6.13 -16.67 -4.88
CA ILE A 66 -7.05 -17.54 -5.63
C ILE A 66 -6.61 -17.63 -7.10
N TYR A 67 -6.35 -16.48 -7.73
CA TYR A 67 -5.98 -16.39 -9.14
C TYR A 67 -4.73 -17.18 -9.50
N GLN A 68 -3.67 -17.05 -8.69
CA GLN A 68 -2.43 -17.78 -8.88
C GLN A 68 -2.58 -19.27 -8.56
N SER A 69 -3.55 -19.67 -7.73
CA SER A 69 -3.75 -21.08 -7.35
C SER A 69 -4.50 -21.90 -8.41
N ARG A 70 -5.14 -21.27 -9.40
CA ARG A 70 -5.86 -21.97 -10.47
C ARG A 70 -4.99 -23.00 -11.18
N SER A 71 -3.71 -22.68 -11.41
CA SER A 71 -2.79 -23.59 -12.08
C SER A 71 -2.43 -24.86 -11.27
N LEU A 72 -2.87 -24.98 -10.02
CA LEU A 72 -2.74 -26.21 -9.23
C LEU A 72 -3.76 -27.27 -9.65
N PHE A 73 -4.93 -26.83 -10.13
CA PHE A 73 -6.07 -27.68 -10.43
C PHE A 73 -6.34 -27.81 -11.93
N VAL A 74 -6.00 -26.78 -12.71
CA VAL A 74 -6.20 -26.77 -14.17
C VAL A 74 -4.92 -26.36 -14.88
N ASN A 75 -4.73 -26.82 -16.12
CA ASN A 75 -3.58 -26.42 -16.92
C ASN A 75 -3.83 -25.00 -17.49
N VAL A 76 -2.98 -24.05 -17.11
CA VAL A 76 -3.11 -22.64 -17.50
C VAL A 76 -1.95 -22.27 -18.41
N ARG A 77 -2.25 -21.47 -19.45
CA ARG A 77 -1.33 -21.22 -20.57
C ARG A 77 -0.16 -20.27 -20.25
N ASP A 78 -0.33 -19.35 -19.28
CA ASP A 78 0.71 -18.39 -18.88
C ASP A 78 0.67 -18.14 -17.36
N ASP A 79 1.67 -18.67 -16.65
CA ASP A 79 1.86 -18.48 -15.21
C ASP A 79 3.28 -18.06 -14.86
N LYS A 80 4.04 -17.48 -15.80
CA LYS A 80 5.40 -17.00 -15.54
C LYS A 80 5.46 -15.99 -14.39
N PHE A 81 4.38 -15.25 -14.19
CA PHE A 81 4.23 -14.30 -13.10
C PHE A 81 4.36 -14.96 -11.71
N ILE A 82 4.04 -16.26 -11.56
CA ILE A 82 4.11 -16.96 -10.27
C ILE A 82 5.56 -17.06 -9.79
N GLU A 83 6.50 -17.34 -10.69
CA GLU A 83 7.93 -17.41 -10.35
C GLU A 83 8.53 -16.02 -10.13
N GLN A 84 8.01 -15.01 -10.84
CA GLN A 84 8.41 -13.61 -10.68
C GLN A 84 7.89 -12.99 -9.37
N THR A 85 6.74 -13.44 -8.89
CA THR A 85 6.02 -12.87 -7.75
C THR A 85 6.21 -13.67 -6.47
N GLY A 86 6.20 -15.01 -6.55
CA GLY A 86 5.97 -15.87 -5.39
C GLY A 86 6.98 -15.70 -4.27
N PHE A 87 8.28 -15.73 -4.58
CA PHE A 87 9.30 -15.55 -3.55
C PHE A 87 9.18 -14.18 -2.85
N TRP A 88 8.99 -13.11 -3.61
CA TRP A 88 8.84 -11.76 -3.07
C TRP A 88 7.53 -11.58 -2.30
N PHE A 89 6.47 -12.28 -2.70
CA PHE A 89 5.20 -12.26 -1.99
C PHE A 89 5.34 -12.92 -0.61
N ILE A 90 5.98 -14.09 -0.52
CA ILE A 90 6.28 -14.74 0.76
C ILE A 90 7.09 -13.80 1.66
N LEU A 91 8.14 -13.17 1.14
CA LEU A 91 8.93 -12.21 1.91
C LEU A 91 8.09 -11.01 2.37
N SER A 92 7.21 -10.49 1.53
CA SER A 92 6.30 -9.40 1.90
C SER A 92 5.31 -9.81 3.00
N CYS A 93 4.82 -11.06 2.97
CA CYS A 93 3.95 -11.63 4.00
C CYS A 93 4.69 -11.79 5.34
N ILE A 94 5.92 -12.32 5.31
CA ILE A 94 6.77 -12.45 6.50
C ILE A 94 7.06 -11.07 7.09
N ALA A 95 7.43 -10.09 6.24
CA ALA A 95 7.68 -8.72 6.67
C ALA A 95 6.43 -8.07 7.26
N ASN A 96 5.25 -8.31 6.68
CA ASN A 96 3.99 -7.80 7.21
C ASN A 96 3.68 -8.38 8.59
N SER A 97 3.76 -9.71 8.75
CA SER A 97 3.57 -10.38 10.03
C SER A 97 4.57 -9.89 11.09
N ALA A 98 5.84 -9.75 10.71
CA ALA A 98 6.88 -9.21 11.59
C ALA A 98 6.57 -7.76 11.99
N TRP A 99 6.18 -6.90 11.03
CA TRP A 99 5.80 -5.52 11.32
C TRP A 99 4.64 -5.43 12.30
N CYS A 100 3.60 -6.24 12.11
CA CYS A 100 2.42 -6.29 12.99
C CYS A 100 2.82 -6.53 14.44
N TYR A 101 3.72 -7.49 14.69
CA TYR A 101 4.23 -7.78 16.03
C TYR A 101 5.16 -6.67 16.55
N LEU A 102 6.19 -6.30 15.77
CA LEU A 102 7.20 -5.34 16.19
C LEU A 102 6.62 -3.96 16.51
N PHE A 103 5.63 -3.51 15.74
CA PHE A 103 4.99 -2.22 15.96
C PHE A 103 4.23 -2.20 17.29
N VAL A 104 3.42 -3.24 17.58
CA VAL A 104 2.69 -3.34 18.86
C VAL A 104 3.56 -3.69 20.06
N SER A 105 4.76 -4.24 19.83
CA SER A 105 5.79 -4.45 20.86
C SER A 105 6.63 -3.19 21.13
N ASP A 106 6.23 -2.02 20.61
CA ASP A 106 6.96 -0.76 20.75
C ASP A 106 8.39 -0.81 20.16
N MET A 107 8.70 -1.76 19.27
CA MET A 107 9.99 -1.86 18.58
C MET A 107 10.00 -1.01 17.30
N ILE A 108 9.70 0.29 17.46
CA ILE A 108 9.38 1.20 16.34
C ILE A 108 10.54 1.39 15.35
N LEU A 109 11.80 1.45 15.80
CA LEU A 109 12.94 1.54 14.88
C LEU A 109 13.02 0.30 13.98
N THR A 110 12.92 -0.88 14.57
CA THR A 110 12.97 -2.15 13.84
C THR A 110 11.76 -2.28 12.91
N SER A 111 10.56 -1.90 13.36
CA SER A 111 9.37 -1.89 12.50
C SER A 111 9.53 -0.94 11.32
N THR A 112 10.24 0.18 11.49
CA THR A 112 10.57 1.12 10.40
C THR A 112 11.39 0.43 9.31
N PHE A 113 12.46 -0.28 9.65
CA PHE A 113 13.24 -1.02 8.65
C PHE A 113 12.43 -2.12 7.98
N ILE A 114 11.56 -2.82 8.74
CA ILE A 114 10.74 -3.90 8.20
C ILE A 114 9.66 -3.38 7.23
N ILE A 115 9.02 -2.23 7.50
CA ILE A 115 8.03 -1.67 6.57
C ILE A 115 8.66 -1.21 5.25
N PHE A 116 9.90 -0.68 5.29
CA PHE A 116 10.66 -0.38 4.08
C PHE A 116 11.06 -1.65 3.32
N PHE A 117 11.48 -2.70 4.02
CA PHE A 117 11.78 -3.99 3.40
C PHE A 117 10.52 -4.61 2.75
N MET A 118 9.38 -4.47 3.39
CA MET A 118 8.09 -4.89 2.86
C MET A 118 7.74 -4.12 1.58
N LEU A 119 7.86 -2.79 1.59
CA LEU A 119 7.69 -1.96 0.40
C LEU A 119 8.66 -2.37 -0.72
N PHE A 120 9.92 -2.63 -0.39
CA PHE A 120 10.92 -3.12 -1.35
C PHE A 120 10.47 -4.44 -2.01
N CYS A 121 9.95 -5.40 -1.23
CA CYS A 121 9.42 -6.65 -1.78
C CYS A 121 8.27 -6.41 -2.76
N LEU A 122 7.33 -5.49 -2.45
CA LEU A 122 6.24 -5.13 -3.35
C LEU A 122 6.74 -4.46 -4.63
N LEU A 123 7.73 -3.57 -4.51
CA LEU A 123 8.35 -2.94 -5.68
C LEU A 123 9.04 -3.98 -6.55
N GLN A 124 9.71 -4.98 -5.97
CA GLN A 124 10.29 -6.09 -6.75
C GLN A 124 9.23 -6.86 -7.54
N ILE A 125 8.05 -7.12 -6.93
CA ILE A 125 6.91 -7.73 -7.63
C ILE A 125 6.47 -6.86 -8.81
N ILE A 126 6.29 -5.56 -8.60
CA ILE A 126 5.86 -4.60 -9.63
C ILE A 126 6.87 -4.49 -10.78
N LEU A 127 8.17 -4.42 -10.46
CA LEU A 127 9.24 -4.27 -11.44
C LEU A 127 9.39 -5.55 -12.28
N ARG A 128 9.41 -6.73 -11.65
CA ARG A 128 9.62 -8.02 -12.33
C ARG A 128 8.48 -8.41 -13.26
N ASN A 129 7.26 -8.04 -12.89
CA ASN A 129 6.07 -8.29 -13.72
C ASN A 129 5.79 -7.15 -14.72
N ARG A 130 6.65 -6.12 -14.78
CA ARG A 130 6.47 -4.94 -15.65
C ARG A 130 5.06 -4.35 -15.60
N MET A 131 4.48 -4.30 -14.39
CA MET A 131 3.10 -3.86 -14.20
C MET A 131 2.93 -2.43 -14.71
N GLU A 132 1.78 -2.18 -15.36
CA GLU A 132 1.37 -0.89 -15.96
C GLU A 132 2.22 -0.41 -17.16
N LEU A 133 3.14 -1.24 -17.64
CA LEU A 133 3.95 -0.96 -18.84
C LEU A 133 3.56 -1.81 -20.06
N ASP A 134 3.02 -3.00 -19.84
CA ASP A 134 2.66 -3.95 -20.89
C ASP A 134 1.14 -4.03 -21.10
N ASP A 135 0.67 -4.39 -22.29
CA ASP A 135 -0.77 -4.61 -22.49
C ASP A 135 -1.18 -6.01 -21.98
N LYS A 136 -1.94 -6.08 -20.89
CA LYS A 136 -2.38 -7.35 -20.27
C LYS A 136 -3.91 -7.52 -20.19
N PRO A 137 -4.44 -8.75 -20.21
CA PRO A 137 -5.88 -8.99 -20.03
C PRO A 137 -6.40 -8.45 -18.70
N ILE A 138 -7.70 -8.10 -18.65
CA ILE A 138 -8.33 -7.54 -17.44
C ILE A 138 -8.16 -8.44 -16.21
N SER A 139 -8.14 -9.77 -16.39
CA SER A 139 -7.95 -10.73 -15.31
C SER A 139 -6.56 -10.62 -14.67
N VAL A 140 -5.51 -10.36 -15.46
CA VAL A 140 -4.16 -10.10 -14.95
C VAL A 140 -4.11 -8.74 -14.25
N ILE A 141 -4.74 -7.72 -14.82
CA ILE A 141 -4.78 -6.38 -14.20
C ILE A 141 -5.47 -6.46 -12.83
N ALA A 142 -6.66 -7.05 -12.78
CA ALA A 142 -7.49 -7.08 -11.58
C ALA A 142 -6.91 -7.96 -10.47
N PHE A 143 -6.36 -9.14 -10.81
CA PHE A 143 -5.94 -10.13 -9.81
C PHE A 143 -4.42 -10.19 -9.60
N LEU A 144 -3.60 -9.55 -10.44
CA LEU A 144 -2.15 -9.46 -10.23
C LEU A 144 -1.70 -8.01 -10.05
N TRP A 145 -2.15 -7.06 -10.86
CA TRP A 145 -1.61 -5.69 -10.80
C TRP A 145 -2.20 -4.89 -9.64
N TRP A 146 -3.52 -4.71 -9.63
CA TRP A 146 -4.21 -3.90 -8.63
C TRP A 146 -3.88 -4.27 -7.18
N PRO A 147 -3.81 -5.56 -6.77
CA PRO A 147 -3.45 -5.92 -5.40
C PRO A 147 -2.11 -5.33 -4.96
N PHE A 148 -1.07 -5.43 -5.80
CA PHE A 148 0.27 -4.97 -5.45
C PHE A 148 0.47 -3.46 -5.69
N VAL A 149 -0.18 -2.88 -6.69
CA VAL A 149 -0.15 -1.44 -6.97
C VAL A 149 -0.84 -0.66 -5.84
N ILE A 150 -2.03 -1.09 -5.40
CA ILE A 150 -2.77 -0.46 -4.30
C ILE A 150 -2.00 -0.64 -2.98
N TYR A 151 -1.49 -1.85 -2.74
CA TYR A 151 -0.74 -2.14 -1.51
C TYR A 151 0.56 -1.31 -1.42
N SER A 152 1.33 -1.20 -2.50
CA SER A 152 2.55 -0.36 -2.51
C SER A 152 2.25 1.13 -2.37
N GLY A 153 1.12 1.62 -2.90
CA GLY A 153 0.65 2.99 -2.70
C GLY A 153 0.42 3.30 -1.23
N TRP A 154 -0.29 2.41 -0.53
CA TRP A 154 -0.53 2.54 0.90
C TRP A 154 0.76 2.48 1.71
N LEU A 155 1.63 1.49 1.42
CA LEU A 155 2.90 1.35 2.15
C LEU A 155 3.85 2.53 1.97
N THR A 156 3.76 3.26 0.87
CA THR A 156 4.56 4.46 0.68
C THR A 156 4.20 5.53 1.72
N VAL A 157 2.90 5.73 1.98
CA VAL A 157 2.45 6.67 3.02
C VAL A 157 2.70 6.10 4.41
N ALA A 158 2.48 4.80 4.61
CA ALA A 158 2.73 4.14 5.88
C ALA A 158 4.21 4.17 6.28
N CYS A 159 5.15 4.06 5.33
CA CYS A 159 6.58 4.23 5.61
C CYS A 159 6.88 5.63 6.15
N ILE A 160 6.30 6.67 5.53
CA ILE A 160 6.47 8.05 6.00
C ILE A 160 5.91 8.20 7.41
N ALA A 161 4.69 7.71 7.66
CA ALA A 161 4.07 7.75 8.98
C ALA A 161 4.85 6.95 10.03
N ASN A 162 5.43 5.80 9.68
CA ASN A 162 6.21 5.00 10.62
C ASN A 162 7.52 5.72 11.01
N VAL A 163 8.14 6.44 10.06
CA VAL A 163 9.30 7.29 10.34
C VAL A 163 8.91 8.44 11.27
N THR A 164 7.77 9.12 11.06
CA THR A 164 7.34 10.20 11.96
C THR A 164 7.06 9.70 13.36
N VAL A 165 6.40 8.54 13.50
CA VAL A 165 6.18 7.85 14.78
C VAL A 165 7.51 7.56 15.48
N TYR A 166 8.52 7.07 14.75
CA TYR A 166 9.85 6.83 15.31
C TYR A 166 10.52 8.12 15.80
N LEU A 167 10.46 9.19 15.00
CA LEU A 167 11.06 10.48 15.35
C LEU A 167 10.42 11.10 16.59
N VAL A 168 9.10 10.96 16.73
CA VAL A 168 8.39 11.36 17.97
C VAL A 168 8.81 10.49 19.14
N LYS A 169 8.93 9.17 18.96
CA LYS A 169 9.35 8.26 20.04
C LYS A 169 10.72 8.62 20.65
N ILE A 170 11.66 9.10 19.85
CA ILE A 170 13.01 9.46 20.32
C ILE A 170 13.14 10.93 20.74
N ASP A 171 12.01 11.65 20.86
CA ASP A 171 11.95 13.07 21.18
C ASP A 171 12.85 13.92 20.26
N TRP A 172 12.86 13.59 18.96
CA TRP A 172 13.69 14.31 17.99
C TRP A 172 13.26 15.77 17.89
N ASN A 173 14.21 16.68 18.08
CA ASN A 173 13.97 18.13 18.16
C ASN A 173 13.64 18.81 16.81
N GLY A 174 13.49 18.06 15.72
CA GLY A 174 13.11 18.58 14.41
C GLY A 174 14.13 19.56 13.80
N PHE A 175 15.38 19.58 14.27
CA PHE A 175 16.36 20.63 13.96
C PHE A 175 15.87 22.06 14.30
N GLY A 176 14.95 22.19 15.27
CA GLY A 176 14.31 23.46 15.61
C GLY A 176 13.19 23.89 14.65
N ILE A 177 12.85 23.06 13.65
CA ILE A 177 11.72 23.29 12.74
C ILE A 177 10.43 22.79 13.38
N ALA A 178 9.36 23.57 13.29
CA ALA A 178 8.05 23.22 13.84
C ALA A 178 7.46 21.95 13.20
N ALA A 179 6.73 21.16 13.99
CA ALA A 179 6.08 19.92 13.55
C ALA A 179 5.08 20.15 12.40
N GLU A 180 4.45 21.33 12.38
CA GLU A 180 3.57 21.76 11.28
C GLU A 180 4.32 21.82 9.94
N MET A 181 5.49 22.45 9.93
CA MET A 181 6.32 22.60 8.72
C MET A 181 6.86 21.25 8.24
N TRP A 182 7.28 20.39 9.16
CA TRP A 182 7.63 19.00 8.83
C TRP A 182 6.46 18.27 8.18
N THR A 183 5.25 18.42 8.71
CA THR A 183 4.06 17.76 8.18
C THR A 183 3.71 18.26 6.77
N LEU A 184 3.78 19.57 6.53
CA LEU A 184 3.60 20.15 5.20
C LEU A 184 4.64 19.62 4.19
N LEU A 185 5.91 19.52 4.61
CA LEU A 185 6.99 18.94 3.81
C LEU A 185 6.71 17.47 3.47
N LEU A 186 6.28 16.67 4.45
CA LEU A 186 5.97 15.26 4.26
C LEU A 186 4.76 15.03 3.35
N ILE A 187 3.73 15.87 3.44
CA ILE A 187 2.60 15.88 2.48
C ILE A 187 3.12 16.17 1.07
N GLY A 188 4.01 17.16 0.92
CA GLY A 188 4.66 17.47 -0.35
C GLY A 188 5.47 16.30 -0.92
N ILE A 189 6.25 15.62 -0.07
CA ILE A 189 7.04 14.42 -0.44
C ILE A 189 6.10 13.29 -0.89
N ALA A 190 5.07 12.96 -0.08
CA ALA A 190 4.11 11.92 -0.41
C ALA A 190 3.41 12.21 -1.75
N THR A 191 2.98 13.45 -1.96
CA THR A 191 2.35 13.90 -3.22
C THR A 191 3.31 13.76 -4.40
N SER A 192 4.56 14.20 -4.24
CA SER A 192 5.57 14.14 -5.30
C SER A 192 5.89 12.71 -5.71
N ILE A 193 6.05 11.79 -4.75
CA ILE A 193 6.28 10.37 -5.03
C ILE A 193 5.10 9.79 -5.82
N ASN A 194 3.87 10.03 -5.39
CA ASN A 194 2.67 9.54 -6.07
C ASN A 194 2.57 10.08 -7.51
N LEU A 195 2.82 11.38 -7.73
CA LEU A 195 2.84 11.97 -9.08
C LEU A 195 3.93 11.35 -9.96
N ILE A 196 5.15 11.21 -9.45
CA ILE A 196 6.27 10.61 -10.20
C ILE A 196 5.92 9.19 -10.62
N VAL A 197 5.35 8.38 -9.71
CA VAL A 197 4.96 7.00 -9.99
C VAL A 197 3.84 6.94 -11.02
N THR A 198 2.81 7.79 -10.93
CA THR A 198 1.74 7.84 -11.93
C THR A 198 2.27 8.18 -13.32
N TRP A 199 3.11 9.21 -13.46
CA TRP A 199 3.55 9.69 -14.78
C TRP A 199 4.70 8.90 -15.39
N LYS A 200 5.55 8.25 -14.57
CA LYS A 200 6.64 7.40 -15.08
C LYS A 200 6.24 5.94 -15.30
N ARG A 201 5.22 5.45 -14.59
CA ARG A 201 4.85 4.03 -14.57
C ARG A 201 3.38 3.77 -14.88
N ASN A 202 2.57 4.79 -15.18
CA ASN A 202 1.13 4.68 -15.42
C ASN A 202 0.27 4.21 -14.23
N MET A 203 0.85 4.09 -13.03
CA MET A 203 0.18 3.57 -11.83
C MET A 203 -0.73 4.63 -11.18
N ARG A 204 -2.00 4.65 -11.57
CA ARG A 204 -2.98 5.66 -11.08
C ARG A 204 -3.58 5.24 -9.74
N GLU A 205 -3.84 3.95 -9.59
CA GLU A 205 -4.39 3.32 -8.38
C GLU A 205 -3.46 3.57 -7.19
N PHE A 206 -2.15 3.57 -7.41
CA PHE A 206 -1.15 3.96 -6.42
C PHE A 206 -1.39 5.39 -5.91
N ALA A 207 -1.59 6.35 -6.81
CA ALA A 207 -1.86 7.75 -6.45
C ALA A 207 -3.24 7.97 -5.84
N LEU A 208 -4.25 7.20 -6.22
CA LEU A 208 -5.57 7.26 -5.58
C LEU A 208 -5.52 6.79 -4.12
N VAL A 209 -4.69 5.80 -3.82
CA VAL A 209 -4.41 5.41 -2.43
C VAL A 209 -3.65 6.50 -1.68
N GLY A 210 -2.69 7.16 -2.33
CA GLY A 210 -2.04 8.36 -1.79
C GLY A 210 -3.06 9.46 -1.46
N ALA A 211 -4.01 9.72 -2.36
CA ALA A 211 -5.08 10.69 -2.14
C ALA A 211 -5.99 10.30 -0.97
N TRP A 212 -6.37 9.02 -0.85
CA TRP A 212 -7.12 8.49 0.29
C TRP A 212 -6.41 8.79 1.61
N ALA A 213 -5.10 8.54 1.68
CA ALA A 213 -4.33 8.79 2.90
C ALA A 213 -4.22 10.30 3.21
N LEU A 214 -3.99 11.15 2.19
CA LEU A 214 -3.94 12.60 2.36
C LEU A 214 -5.29 13.18 2.81
N ILE A 215 -6.41 12.67 2.31
CA ILE A 215 -7.75 13.06 2.79
C ILE A 215 -7.87 12.72 4.28
N ALA A 216 -7.43 11.54 4.70
CA ALA A 216 -7.49 11.17 6.11
C ALA A 216 -6.57 11.99 7.01
N ILE A 217 -5.41 12.43 6.52
CA ILE A 217 -4.54 13.40 7.22
C ILE A 217 -5.25 14.75 7.36
N GLY A 218 -5.93 15.21 6.31
CA GLY A 218 -6.75 16.41 6.35
C GLY A 218 -7.86 16.31 7.38
N VAL A 219 -8.58 15.18 7.43
CA VAL A 219 -9.63 14.94 8.43
C VAL A 219 -9.06 14.97 9.85
N ALA A 220 -7.93 14.30 10.11
CA ALA A 220 -7.30 14.24 11.43
C ALA A 220 -6.90 15.62 11.98
N ASN A 221 -6.66 16.61 11.10
CA ASN A 221 -6.22 17.95 11.50
C ASN A 221 -7.34 19.00 11.42
N THR A 222 -8.59 18.59 11.23
CA THR A 222 -9.71 19.51 10.90
C THR A 222 -9.94 20.59 11.96
N GLU A 223 -9.84 20.23 13.24
CA GLU A 223 -10.15 21.14 14.36
C GLU A 223 -8.91 21.84 14.93
N SER A 224 -7.71 21.41 14.53
CA SER A 224 -6.46 21.86 15.17
C SER A 224 -5.54 22.66 14.26
N TYR A 225 -5.39 22.27 12.98
CA TYR A 225 -4.40 22.88 12.08
C TYR A 225 -4.98 23.12 10.68
N GLU A 226 -5.60 24.30 10.50
CA GLU A 226 -6.28 24.71 9.26
C GLU A 226 -5.37 24.61 8.02
N ILE A 227 -4.10 25.02 8.15
CA ILE A 227 -3.14 25.00 7.04
C ILE A 227 -2.84 23.57 6.58
N ILE A 228 -2.67 22.62 7.51
CA ILE A 228 -2.40 21.21 7.20
C ILE A 228 -3.62 20.61 6.51
N LYS A 229 -4.82 20.89 7.03
CA LYS A 229 -6.09 20.46 6.43
C LYS A 229 -6.21 20.91 4.97
N ILE A 230 -6.04 22.20 4.70
CA ILE A 230 -6.16 22.78 3.36
C ILE A 230 -5.12 22.17 2.40
N VAL A 231 -3.86 22.08 2.84
CA VAL A 231 -2.78 21.53 2.00
C VAL A 231 -3.01 20.05 1.70
N ALA A 232 -3.41 19.25 2.70
CA ALA A 232 -3.69 17.83 2.52
C ALA A 232 -4.83 17.59 1.51
N TYR A 233 -5.95 18.31 1.62
CA TYR A 233 -7.05 18.21 0.67
C TYR A 233 -6.69 18.72 -0.73
N THR A 234 -5.91 19.81 -0.81
CA THR A 234 -5.44 20.34 -2.09
C THR A 234 -4.55 19.32 -2.81
N CYS A 235 -3.57 18.75 -2.10
CA CYS A 235 -2.69 17.71 -2.64
C CYS A 235 -3.46 16.44 -3.03
N ALA A 236 -4.46 16.02 -2.24
CA ALA A 236 -5.34 14.91 -2.62
C ALA A 236 -6.12 15.21 -3.91
N GLY A 237 -6.68 16.43 -4.03
CA GLY A 237 -7.36 16.89 -5.24
C GLY A 237 -6.43 16.89 -6.46
N VAL A 238 -5.18 17.34 -6.30
CA VAL A 238 -4.14 17.27 -7.34
C VAL A 238 -3.87 15.84 -7.78
N LEU A 239 -3.74 14.89 -6.84
CA LEU A 239 -3.52 13.47 -7.18
C LEU A 239 -4.69 12.87 -7.96
N ILE A 240 -5.93 13.16 -7.54
CA ILE A 240 -7.15 12.68 -8.22
C ILE A 240 -7.26 13.30 -9.62
N LEU A 241 -7.07 14.61 -9.75
CA LEU A 241 -7.16 15.31 -11.03
C LEU A 241 -6.05 14.86 -11.98
N SER A 242 -4.80 14.79 -11.51
CA SER A 242 -3.67 14.29 -12.27
C SER A 242 -3.90 12.86 -12.77
N SER A 243 -4.38 11.98 -11.90
CA SER A 243 -4.71 10.59 -12.25
C SER A 243 -5.82 10.51 -13.29
N SER A 244 -6.84 11.37 -13.19
CA SER A 244 -7.95 11.46 -14.14
C SER A 244 -7.49 11.96 -15.51
N ILE A 245 -6.69 13.03 -15.56
CA ILE A 245 -6.08 13.55 -16.79
C ILE A 245 -5.19 12.48 -17.44
N HIS A 246 -4.38 11.80 -16.64
CA HIS A 246 -3.50 10.74 -17.10
C HIS A 246 -4.29 9.54 -17.69
N ALA A 247 -5.40 9.15 -17.04
CA ALA A 247 -6.31 8.12 -17.57
C ALA A 247 -6.98 8.57 -18.88
N LEU A 248 -7.34 9.84 -19.00
CA LEU A 248 -7.90 10.43 -20.23
C LEU A 248 -6.87 10.56 -21.35
N LYS A 249 -5.58 10.72 -21.07
CA LYS A 249 -4.54 10.68 -22.12
C LYS A 249 -4.30 9.26 -22.65
N ASN A 250 -4.49 8.26 -21.80
CA ASN A 250 -4.19 6.86 -22.07
C ASN A 250 -5.45 5.99 -22.23
N LYS A 251 -6.51 6.52 -22.86
CA LYS A 251 -7.82 5.83 -22.96
C LYS A 251 -7.74 4.48 -23.67
N ASN A 252 -6.80 4.34 -24.61
CA ASN A 252 -6.68 3.16 -25.45
C ASN A 252 -6.30 1.89 -24.67
N THR A 253 -5.56 2.04 -23.57
CA THR A 253 -5.11 0.94 -22.70
C THR A 253 -5.88 0.88 -21.38
N ASN A 254 -6.99 1.61 -21.27
CA ASN A 254 -7.77 1.71 -20.03
C ASN A 254 -8.39 0.34 -19.65
N PRO A 255 -8.23 -0.12 -18.39
CA PRO A 255 -8.87 -1.34 -17.90
C PRO A 255 -10.38 -1.41 -18.16
N ALA A 256 -11.10 -0.29 -18.13
CA ALA A 256 -12.53 -0.23 -18.43
C ALA A 256 -12.86 -0.73 -19.85
N LYS A 257 -12.01 -0.39 -20.84
CA LYS A 257 -12.16 -0.85 -22.22
C LYS A 257 -11.95 -2.35 -22.33
N LYS A 258 -10.94 -2.89 -21.63
CA LYS A 258 -10.66 -4.33 -21.58
C LYS A 258 -11.77 -5.14 -20.90
N CYS A 259 -12.38 -4.56 -19.88
CA CYS A 259 -13.56 -5.14 -19.23
C CYS A 259 -14.72 -5.26 -20.22
N ILE A 260 -14.99 -4.21 -20.99
CA ILE A 260 -16.01 -4.22 -22.06
C ILE A 260 -15.67 -5.23 -23.16
N GLU A 261 -14.40 -5.33 -23.57
CA GLU A 261 -13.95 -6.32 -24.56
C GLU A 261 -14.18 -7.75 -24.08
N TYR A 262 -13.80 -8.05 -22.82
CA TYR A 262 -14.02 -9.35 -22.20
C TYR A 262 -15.49 -9.76 -22.18
N PHE A 263 -16.40 -8.86 -21.76
CA PHE A 263 -17.84 -9.15 -21.76
C PHE A 263 -18.47 -9.21 -23.15
N LYS A 264 -17.82 -8.62 -24.17
CA LYS A 264 -18.22 -8.73 -25.58
C LYS A 264 -17.69 -9.99 -26.27
N GLY A 265 -16.97 -10.86 -25.57
CA GLY A 265 -16.42 -12.10 -26.11
C GLY A 265 -15.30 -11.89 -27.13
N LYS A 266 -14.59 -10.75 -27.05
CA LYS A 266 -13.39 -10.45 -27.83
C LYS A 266 -12.15 -10.63 -26.96
#